data_AF-A0A932KFA1-F1
#
_entry.id   AF-A0A932KFA1-F1
#
_cell.length_a   1.000
_cell.length_b   1.000
_cell.length_c   1.000
_cell.angle_alpha   90.00
_cell.angle_beta   90.00
_cell.angle_gamma   90.00
#
_symmetry.space_group_name_H-M   'P 1'
#
loop_
_entity.id
_entity.type
_entity.pdbx_description
1 polymer ?
#
loop_
_entity_poly.entity_id
_entity_poly.type
_entity_poly.pdbx_seq_one_letter_code
_entity_poly.pdbx_strand_id
1 'polypeptide(L)'
;MKKWLTLIGAFVVVMIALFMFLKYQKQIELGIVQAPNAILHTFSEPVNEIDEEVQKVAVELKEKLQKLDRKWSLFGLGLAAPQIGYSTRIIGIKRSYGDYQIMINPEVVEQKWSVPFVSTCFSLKGLHVLRRNLWMKVRYTDIKNNGHEEIFRWGRATVLQQEIDHINGVLVSD
;
A
#
# COMPACT_ATOMS: atom_id res chain seq x y z
N MET A 1 7.99 2.27 43.98
CA MET A 1 8.58 2.27 42.62
C MET A 1 7.96 1.23 41.67
N LYS A 2 7.91 -0.08 42.01
CA LYS A 2 7.38 -1.14 41.11
C LYS A 2 5.91 -0.94 40.64
N LYS A 3 5.00 -0.52 41.52
CA LYS A 3 3.58 -0.25 41.16
C LYS A 3 3.40 0.90 40.16
N TRP A 4 4.32 1.87 40.17
CA TRP A 4 4.28 3.05 39.29
C TRP A 4 4.77 2.69 37.88
N LEU A 5 5.82 1.87 37.76
CA LEU A 5 6.24 1.29 36.49
C LEU A 5 5.16 0.42 35.84
N THR A 6 4.41 -0.36 36.62
CA THR A 6 3.31 -1.18 36.09
C THR A 6 2.12 -0.32 35.61
N LEU A 7 1.83 0.79 36.30
CA LEU A 7 0.78 1.75 35.88
C LEU A 7 1.18 2.49 34.60
N ILE A 8 2.43 2.94 34.48
CA ILE A 8 2.96 3.54 33.25
C ILE A 8 2.92 2.51 32.10
N GLY A 9 3.35 1.28 32.36
CA GLY A 9 3.31 0.20 31.36
C GLY A 9 1.88 -0.07 30.86
N ALA A 10 0.92 -0.20 31.77
CA ALA A 10 -0.48 -0.40 31.41
C ALA A 10 -1.05 0.79 30.62
N PHE A 11 -0.73 2.03 31.02
CA PHE A 11 -1.14 3.24 30.31
C PHE A 11 -0.57 3.28 28.88
N VAL A 12 0.72 2.97 28.70
CA VAL A 12 1.36 2.93 27.37
C VAL A 12 0.69 1.87 26.47
N VAL A 13 0.42 0.67 27.00
CA VAL A 13 -0.25 -0.39 26.26
C VAL A 13 -1.65 0.02 25.81
N VAL A 14 -2.43 0.65 26.70
CA VAL A 14 -3.78 1.16 26.37
C VAL A 14 -3.70 2.24 25.30
N MET A 15 -2.74 3.17 25.38
CA MET A 15 -2.56 4.21 24.37
C MET A 15 -2.16 3.66 23.00
N ILE A 16 -1.28 2.65 22.96
CA ILE A 16 -0.91 1.95 21.72
C ILE A 16 -2.13 1.25 21.12
N ALA A 17 -2.89 0.52 21.94
CA ALA A 17 -4.09 -0.18 21.51
C ALA A 17 -5.17 0.78 20.97
N LEU A 18 -5.40 1.90 21.66
CA LEU A 18 -6.32 2.94 21.21
C LEU A 18 -5.87 3.55 19.87
N PHE A 19 -4.57 3.84 19.72
CA PHE A 19 -4.03 4.33 18.46
C PHE A 19 -4.22 3.34 17.31
N MET A 20 -3.92 2.05 17.55
CA MET A 20 -4.15 1.00 16.54
C MET A 20 -5.63 0.88 16.18
N PHE A 21 -6.52 0.95 17.18
CA PHE A 21 -7.97 0.92 16.98
C PHE A 21 -8.46 2.10 16.14
N LEU A 22 -8.05 3.34 16.48
CA LEU A 22 -8.41 4.54 15.71
C LEU A 22 -7.88 4.48 14.28
N LYS A 23 -6.64 3.98 14.08
CA LYS A 23 -6.08 3.77 12.74
C LYS A 23 -6.93 2.79 11.93
N TYR A 24 -7.37 1.70 12.55
CA TYR A 24 -8.24 0.70 11.91
C TYR A 24 -9.63 1.27 11.58
N GLN A 25 -10.25 2.02 12.50
CA GLN A 25 -11.54 2.69 12.24
C GLN A 25 -11.45 3.65 11.05
N LYS A 26 -10.37 4.45 10.98
CA LYS A 26 -10.13 5.35 9.85
C LYS A 26 -10.02 4.59 8.51
N GLN A 27 -9.43 3.40 8.49
CA GLN A 27 -9.33 2.60 7.25
C GLN A 27 -10.71 2.13 6.77
N ILE A 28 -11.57 1.71 7.70
CA ILE A 28 -12.95 1.32 7.41
C ILE A 28 -13.75 2.52 6.88
N GLU A 29 -13.62 3.68 7.53
CA GLU A 29 -14.31 4.91 7.11
C GLU A 29 -13.91 5.35 5.70
N LEU A 30 -12.64 5.11 5.32
CA LEU A 30 -12.14 5.37 3.97
C LEU A 30 -12.56 4.31 2.94
N GLY A 31 -13.31 3.28 3.34
CA GLY A 31 -13.72 2.19 2.48
C GLY A 31 -12.53 1.38 1.96
N ILE A 32 -11.50 1.16 2.79
CA ILE A 32 -10.41 0.24 2.47
C ILE A 32 -10.86 -1.17 2.79
N VAL A 33 -10.88 -2.02 1.77
CA VAL A 33 -11.25 -3.43 1.90
C VAL A 33 -10.30 -4.14 2.86
N GLN A 34 -10.86 -4.90 3.80
CA GLN A 34 -10.12 -5.65 4.81
C GLN A 34 -10.14 -7.15 4.51
N ALA A 35 -9.06 -7.85 4.85
CA ALA A 35 -9.03 -9.32 4.84
C ALA A 35 -10.11 -9.89 5.79
N PRO A 36 -10.75 -11.03 5.47
CA PRO A 36 -10.42 -11.96 4.39
C PRO A 36 -11.24 -11.77 3.10
N ASN A 37 -11.59 -10.53 2.72
CA ASN A 37 -12.36 -10.31 1.49
C ASN A 37 -11.64 -10.91 0.26
N ALA A 38 -12.38 -11.71 -0.52
CA ALA A 38 -11.85 -12.48 -1.65
C ALA A 38 -11.14 -11.60 -2.71
N ILE A 39 -11.56 -10.34 -2.90
CA ILE A 39 -10.93 -9.45 -3.88
C ILE A 39 -9.43 -9.23 -3.61
N LEU A 40 -9.00 -9.36 -2.35
CA LEU A 40 -7.59 -9.22 -1.95
C LEU A 40 -6.73 -10.44 -2.28
N HIS A 41 -7.36 -11.56 -2.65
CA HIS A 41 -6.73 -12.83 -3.00
C HIS A 41 -7.00 -13.23 -4.46
N THR A 42 -7.55 -12.32 -5.26
CA THR A 42 -7.86 -12.52 -6.67
C THR A 42 -6.84 -11.78 -7.52
N PHE A 43 -6.40 -12.39 -8.62
CA PHE A 43 -5.57 -11.71 -9.61
C PHE A 43 -6.38 -10.62 -10.31
N SER A 44 -5.89 -9.38 -10.31
CA SER A 44 -6.58 -8.26 -10.94
C SER A 44 -6.53 -8.33 -12.46
N GLU A 45 -7.61 -7.89 -13.11
CA GLU A 45 -7.71 -7.84 -14.57
C GLU A 45 -6.79 -6.76 -15.17
N PRO A 46 -6.07 -7.06 -16.27
CA PRO A 46 -5.26 -6.07 -16.97
C PRO A 46 -6.12 -4.97 -17.58
N VAL A 47 -5.59 -3.75 -17.59
CA VAL A 47 -6.22 -2.60 -18.23
C VAL A 47 -5.79 -2.55 -19.69
N ASN A 48 -6.72 -2.74 -20.63
CA ASN A 48 -6.42 -2.67 -22.06
C ASN A 48 -6.57 -1.25 -22.62
N GLU A 49 -7.55 -0.49 -22.11
CA GLU A 49 -7.85 0.87 -22.52
C GLU A 49 -8.07 1.75 -21.29
N ILE A 50 -7.68 3.02 -21.38
CA ILE A 50 -7.88 3.99 -20.29
C ILE A 50 -9.23 4.69 -20.51
N ASP A 51 -10.29 4.03 -20.07
CA ASP A 51 -11.67 4.52 -20.14
C ASP A 51 -12.08 5.32 -18.89
N GLU A 52 -13.36 5.68 -18.80
CA GLU A 52 -13.92 6.42 -17.67
C GLU A 52 -13.82 5.65 -16.34
N GLU A 53 -13.90 4.31 -16.37
CA GLU A 53 -13.78 3.50 -15.16
C GLU A 53 -12.35 3.54 -14.63
N VAL A 54 -11.35 3.37 -15.51
CA VAL A 54 -9.93 3.48 -15.15
C VAL A 54 -9.62 4.86 -14.57
N GLN A 55 -10.15 5.93 -15.17
CA GLN A 55 -9.99 7.30 -14.66
C GLN A 55 -10.61 7.45 -13.26
N LYS A 56 -11.81 6.90 -13.06
CA LYS A 56 -12.48 6.90 -11.75
C LYS A 56 -11.65 6.19 -10.69
N VAL A 57 -11.13 5.00 -10.99
CA VAL A 57 -10.29 4.23 -10.06
C VAL A 57 -9.01 5.00 -9.71
N ALA A 58 -8.36 5.62 -10.70
CA ALA A 58 -7.16 6.42 -10.49
C ALA A 58 -7.42 7.63 -9.57
N VAL A 59 -8.55 8.32 -9.75
CA VAL A 59 -8.98 9.43 -8.89
C VAL A 59 -9.25 8.94 -7.48
N GLU A 60 -10.01 7.85 -7.33
CA GLU A 60 -10.37 7.31 -6.01
C GLU A 60 -9.11 6.85 -5.23
N LEU A 61 -8.17 6.18 -5.89
CA LEU A 61 -6.88 5.82 -5.30
C LEU A 61 -6.13 7.05 -4.79
N LYS A 62 -6.04 8.09 -5.62
CA LYS A 62 -5.33 9.32 -5.27
C LYS A 62 -5.99 10.02 -4.08
N GLU A 63 -7.32 10.08 -4.03
CA GLU A 63 -8.04 10.66 -2.90
C GLU A 63 -7.81 9.88 -1.60
N LYS A 64 -7.84 8.55 -1.64
CA LYS A 64 -7.57 7.74 -0.43
C LYS A 64 -6.11 7.86 0.01
N LEU A 65 -5.16 7.86 -0.92
CA LEU A 65 -3.76 8.15 -0.62
C LEU A 65 -3.59 9.50 0.05
N GLN A 66 -4.26 10.55 -0.44
CA GLN A 66 -4.26 11.88 0.18
C GLN A 66 -4.78 11.87 1.62
N LYS A 67 -5.89 11.16 1.88
CA LYS A 67 -6.47 11.04 3.23
C LYS A 67 -5.61 10.19 4.17
N LEU A 68 -4.81 9.26 3.62
CA LEU A 68 -3.86 8.44 4.36
C LEU A 68 -2.51 9.13 4.58
N ASP A 69 -2.15 10.08 3.72
CA ASP A 69 -0.85 10.72 3.75
C ASP A 69 -0.65 11.53 5.04
N ARG A 70 0.53 11.36 5.63
CA ARG A 70 0.97 12.08 6.81
C ARG A 70 2.26 12.80 6.47
N LYS A 71 2.33 14.07 6.85
CA LYS A 71 3.49 14.96 6.61
C LYS A 71 4.83 14.33 6.98
N TRP A 72 4.86 13.52 8.04
CA TRP A 72 6.07 12.89 8.59
C TRP A 72 6.22 11.41 8.23
N SER A 73 5.48 10.89 7.24
CA SER A 73 5.63 9.49 6.83
C SER A 73 6.96 9.28 6.09
N LEU A 74 7.90 8.60 6.76
CA LEU A 74 9.24 8.30 6.25
C LEU A 74 9.32 6.99 5.45
N PHE A 75 8.34 6.10 5.58
CA PHE A 75 8.43 4.72 5.10
C PHE A 75 7.76 4.47 3.74
N GLY A 76 7.39 5.53 3.04
CA GLY A 76 6.60 5.45 1.80
C GLY A 76 5.11 5.21 2.08
N LEU A 77 4.30 5.28 1.02
CA LEU A 77 2.86 5.09 1.08
C LEU A 77 2.39 4.60 -0.29
N GLY A 78 1.58 3.54 -0.29
CA GLY A 78 0.97 2.96 -1.48
C GLY A 78 -0.43 2.45 -1.18
N LEU A 79 -1.20 2.26 -2.25
CA LEU A 79 -2.51 1.63 -2.22
C LEU A 79 -2.80 1.02 -3.60
N ALA A 80 -3.41 -0.15 -3.64
CA ALA A 80 -3.80 -0.85 -4.87
C ALA A 80 -5.33 -0.85 -5.07
N ALA A 81 -5.77 -0.92 -6.33
CA ALA A 81 -7.19 -0.93 -6.69
C ALA A 81 -8.03 -2.01 -5.97
N PRO A 82 -7.54 -3.25 -5.75
CA PRO A 82 -8.28 -4.25 -4.97
C PRO A 82 -8.61 -3.80 -3.54
N GLN A 83 -7.73 -3.01 -2.93
CA GLN A 83 -7.94 -2.47 -1.58
C GLN A 83 -9.04 -1.41 -1.52
N ILE A 84 -9.49 -0.93 -2.67
CA ILE A 84 -10.58 0.03 -2.79
C ILE A 84 -11.79 -0.55 -3.52
N GLY A 85 -11.80 -1.87 -3.76
CA GLY A 85 -12.96 -2.60 -4.29
C GLY A 85 -12.95 -2.84 -5.79
N TYR A 86 -11.86 -2.54 -6.51
CA TYR A 86 -11.77 -2.74 -7.96
C TYR A 86 -10.73 -3.81 -8.31
N SER A 87 -11.15 -4.84 -9.05
CA SER A 87 -10.28 -5.94 -9.47
C SER A 87 -9.52 -5.59 -10.76
N THR A 88 -8.74 -4.51 -10.72
CA THR A 88 -7.98 -3.99 -11.87
C THR A 88 -6.52 -3.74 -11.50
N ARG A 89 -5.61 -3.83 -12.48
CA ARG A 89 -4.16 -3.68 -12.29
C ARG A 89 -3.73 -2.21 -12.22
N ILE A 90 -4.30 -1.48 -11.26
CA ILE A 90 -3.98 -0.07 -11.01
C ILE A 90 -3.48 0.07 -9.58
N ILE A 91 -2.35 0.75 -9.42
CA ILE A 91 -1.79 1.08 -8.12
C ILE A 91 -1.47 2.57 -8.04
N GLY A 92 -1.45 3.10 -6.82
CA GLY A 92 -0.98 4.45 -6.54
C GLY A 92 0.11 4.43 -5.48
N ILE A 93 1.17 5.20 -5.71
CA ILE A 93 2.25 5.39 -4.73
C ILE A 93 2.51 6.87 -4.48
N LYS A 94 2.92 7.20 -3.26
CA LYS A 94 3.37 8.54 -2.89
C LYS A 94 4.80 8.77 -3.38
N ARG A 95 5.01 9.84 -4.14
CA ARG A 95 6.34 10.36 -4.51
C ARG A 95 6.87 11.31 -3.45
N SER A 96 6.05 12.29 -3.05
CA SER A 96 6.31 13.24 -1.98
C SER A 96 4.99 13.69 -1.33
N TYR A 97 5.03 14.51 -0.28
CA TYR A 97 3.79 14.94 0.38
C TYR A 97 2.91 15.75 -0.58
N GLY A 98 1.70 15.27 -0.85
CA GLY A 98 0.79 15.87 -1.83
C GLY A 98 1.03 15.47 -3.28
N ASP A 99 2.04 14.65 -3.58
CA ASP A 99 2.37 14.17 -4.92
C ASP A 99 2.29 12.63 -5.00
N TYR A 100 1.42 12.15 -5.88
CA TYR A 100 1.06 10.74 -6.02
C TYR A 100 1.14 10.32 -7.48
N GLN A 101 1.70 9.15 -7.69
CA GLN A 101 1.90 8.53 -8.99
C GLN A 101 0.95 7.35 -9.12
N ILE A 102 0.11 7.38 -10.16
CA ILE A 102 -0.72 6.24 -10.55
C ILE A 102 0.03 5.45 -11.62
N MET A 103 0.04 4.12 -11.47
CA MET A 103 0.65 3.19 -12.40
C MET A 103 -0.39 2.17 -12.83
N ILE A 104 -0.55 2.02 -14.13
CA ILE A 104 -1.45 1.05 -14.77
C ILE A 104 -0.59 -0.10 -15.31
N ASN A 105 -1.04 -1.33 -15.08
CA ASN A 105 -0.34 -2.56 -15.43
C ASN A 105 1.15 -2.57 -15.03
N PRO A 106 1.50 -2.24 -13.77
CA PRO A 106 2.89 -2.26 -13.36
C PRO A 106 3.46 -3.69 -13.41
N GLU A 107 4.66 -3.81 -13.95
CA GLU A 107 5.41 -5.06 -14.12
C GLU A 107 6.85 -4.88 -13.61
N VAL A 108 7.33 -5.85 -12.83
CA VAL A 108 8.72 -5.87 -12.36
C VAL A 108 9.63 -6.38 -13.47
N VAL A 109 10.51 -5.51 -13.97
CA VAL A 109 11.50 -5.85 -15.00
C VAL A 109 12.76 -6.44 -14.36
N GLU A 110 13.19 -5.89 -13.23
CA GLU A 110 14.40 -6.33 -12.53
C GLU A 110 14.30 -6.00 -11.03
N GLN A 111 14.90 -6.85 -10.17
CA GLN A 111 14.90 -6.67 -8.72
C GLN A 111 16.24 -7.07 -8.10
N LYS A 112 16.70 -6.33 -7.08
CA LYS A 112 18.00 -6.51 -6.42
C LYS A 112 17.93 -6.23 -4.92
N TRP A 113 18.92 -6.75 -4.19
CA TRP A 113 19.14 -6.48 -2.75
C TRP A 113 17.97 -6.94 -1.87
N SER A 114 17.69 -8.24 -1.90
CA SER A 114 16.70 -8.88 -1.02
C SER A 114 17.17 -8.85 0.43
N VAL A 115 16.39 -8.23 1.32
CA VAL A 115 16.66 -8.13 2.76
C VAL A 115 15.41 -8.46 3.58
N PRO A 116 15.56 -8.89 4.85
CA PRO A 116 14.44 -8.90 5.79
C PRO A 116 13.86 -7.49 5.96
N PHE A 117 12.54 -7.37 5.92
CA PHE A 117 11.82 -6.12 6.02
C PHE A 117 10.55 -6.31 6.86
N VAL A 118 10.22 -5.31 7.67
CA VAL A 118 8.98 -5.29 8.44
C VAL A 118 7.94 -4.49 7.65
N SER A 119 6.86 -5.15 7.23
CA SER A 119 5.77 -4.51 6.50
C SER A 119 4.48 -4.39 7.30
N THR A 120 3.66 -3.42 6.88
CA THR A 120 2.28 -3.22 7.33
C THR A 120 1.38 -3.09 6.11
N CYS A 121 0.11 -3.44 6.23
CA CYS A 121 -0.86 -3.31 5.15
C CYS A 121 -2.11 -2.58 5.68
N PHE A 122 -2.76 -1.77 4.83
CA PHE A 122 -4.03 -1.12 5.20
C PHE A 122 -5.23 -2.07 5.21
N SER A 123 -5.09 -3.24 4.58
CA SER A 123 -6.11 -4.28 4.50
C SER A 123 -5.92 -5.42 5.51
N LEU A 124 -4.82 -5.39 6.29
CA LEU A 124 -4.46 -6.47 7.21
C LEU A 124 -3.89 -5.91 8.51
N LYS A 125 -4.30 -6.47 9.65
CA LYS A 125 -3.83 -6.07 10.97
C LYS A 125 -2.42 -6.60 11.24
N GLY A 126 -1.68 -5.89 12.08
CA GLY A 126 -0.38 -6.33 12.61
C GLY A 126 0.83 -5.92 11.77
N LEU A 127 1.98 -6.43 12.21
CA LEU A 127 3.28 -6.29 11.54
C LEU A 127 3.66 -7.65 10.95
N HIS A 128 4.22 -7.63 9.76
CA HIS A 128 4.59 -8.84 9.02
C HIS A 128 6.07 -8.77 8.65
N VAL A 129 6.81 -9.86 8.87
CA VAL A 129 8.24 -9.94 8.56
C VAL A 129 8.43 -10.82 7.33
N LEU A 130 8.96 -10.23 6.27
CA LEU A 130 9.16 -10.91 4.99
C LEU A 130 10.37 -10.33 4.26
N ARG A 131 10.78 -10.97 3.15
CA ARG A 131 11.89 -10.47 2.35
C ARG A 131 11.40 -9.49 1.29
N ARG A 132 12.05 -8.34 1.17
CA ARG A 132 11.78 -7.33 0.13
C ARG A 132 13.08 -6.88 -0.53
N ASN A 133 12.98 -6.52 -1.81
CA ASN A 133 14.10 -5.97 -2.57
C ASN A 133 14.22 -4.47 -2.33
N LEU A 134 15.42 -3.97 -2.04
CA LEU A 134 15.66 -2.53 -1.86
C LEU A 134 15.90 -1.80 -3.18
N TRP A 135 15.85 -2.50 -4.31
CA TRP A 135 15.98 -1.92 -5.64
C TRP A 135 15.11 -2.69 -6.61
N MET A 136 14.38 -1.95 -7.45
CA MET A 136 13.60 -2.56 -8.54
C MET A 136 13.47 -1.62 -9.72
N LYS A 137 13.39 -2.20 -10.92
CA LYS A 137 13.01 -1.53 -12.14
C LYS A 137 11.61 -2.00 -12.51
N VAL A 138 10.71 -1.06 -12.76
CA VAL A 138 9.30 -1.33 -13.06
C VAL A 138 8.89 -0.65 -14.35
N ARG A 139 8.17 -1.38 -15.18
CA ARG A 139 7.50 -0.87 -16.38
C ARG A 139 6.02 -0.68 -16.08
N TYR A 140 5.44 0.41 -16.55
CA TYR A 140 4.01 0.70 -16.35
C TYR A 140 3.51 1.73 -17.37
N THR A 141 2.20 1.90 -17.46
CA THR A 141 1.55 2.97 -18.22
C THR A 141 0.98 4.01 -17.26
N ASP A 142 1.09 5.30 -17.59
CA ASP A 142 0.46 6.37 -16.81
C ASP A 142 -1.01 6.63 -17.23
N ILE A 143 -1.70 7.48 -16.48
CA ILE A 143 -3.12 7.81 -16.75
C ILE A 143 -3.34 8.57 -18.08
N LYS A 144 -2.27 9.04 -18.72
CA LYS A 144 -2.27 9.71 -20.03
C LYS A 144 -1.87 8.75 -21.15
N ASN A 145 -1.83 7.45 -20.87
CA ASN A 145 -1.46 6.38 -21.79
C ASN A 145 0.01 6.42 -22.28
N ASN A 146 0.92 7.02 -21.51
CA ASN A 146 2.35 6.97 -21.83
C ASN A 146 3.02 5.81 -21.10
N GLY A 147 3.85 5.05 -21.80
CA GLY A 147 4.67 3.99 -21.22
C GLY A 147 5.90 4.54 -20.50
N HIS A 148 6.23 3.95 -19.36
CA HIS A 148 7.37 4.33 -18.52
C HIS A 148 8.16 3.09 -18.10
N GLU A 149 9.47 3.26 -17.91
CA GLU A 149 10.33 2.29 -17.22
C GLU A 149 11.19 3.05 -16.20
N GLU A 150 10.96 2.83 -14.90
CA GLU A 150 11.51 3.63 -13.81
C GLU A 150 12.19 2.75 -12.74
N ILE A 151 13.25 3.28 -12.11
CA ILE A 151 13.97 2.60 -11.04
C ILE A 151 13.55 3.16 -9.68
N PHE A 152 13.14 2.27 -8.78
CA PHE A 152 12.78 2.56 -7.40
C PHE A 152 13.81 1.97 -6.44
N ARG A 153 14.04 2.66 -5.31
CA ARG A 153 15.04 2.27 -4.30
C ARG A 153 14.49 2.41 -2.88
N TRP A 154 15.07 1.64 -1.97
CA TRP A 154 14.81 1.67 -0.53
C TRP A 154 13.33 1.44 -0.22
N GLY A 155 12.76 2.20 0.72
CA GLY A 155 11.36 2.08 1.13
C GLY A 155 10.37 2.16 -0.05
N ARG A 156 10.64 2.98 -1.07
CA ARG A 156 9.77 3.06 -2.26
C ARG A 156 9.75 1.78 -3.07
N ALA A 157 10.89 1.09 -3.20
CA ALA A 157 10.92 -0.22 -3.84
C ALA A 157 10.09 -1.24 -3.04
N THR A 158 10.18 -1.21 -1.71
CA THR A 158 9.41 -2.14 -0.86
C THR A 158 7.91 -1.88 -0.91
N VAL A 159 7.49 -0.61 -0.96
CA VAL A 159 6.07 -0.23 -1.13
C VAL A 159 5.56 -0.68 -2.49
N LEU A 160 6.31 -0.40 -3.56
CA LEU A 160 5.90 -0.76 -4.90
C LEU A 160 5.75 -2.29 -5.09
N GLN A 161 6.65 -3.08 -4.50
CA GLN A 161 6.48 -4.54 -4.44
C GLN A 161 5.16 -4.95 -3.78
N GLN A 162 4.81 -4.34 -2.64
CA GLN A 162 3.57 -4.67 -1.95
C GLN A 162 2.32 -4.28 -2.75
N GLU A 163 2.32 -3.14 -3.43
CA GLU A 163 1.17 -2.77 -4.27
C GLU A 163 1.06 -3.69 -5.50
N ILE A 164 2.18 -4.16 -6.05
CA ILE A 164 2.20 -5.17 -7.11
C ILE A 164 1.71 -6.53 -6.60
N ASP A 165 2.07 -6.93 -5.38
CA ASP A 165 1.56 -8.13 -4.72
C ASP A 165 0.03 -8.06 -4.60
N HIS A 166 -0.52 -6.91 -4.20
CA HIS A 166 -1.97 -6.72 -4.08
C HIS A 166 -2.73 -6.94 -5.39
N ILE A 167 -2.24 -6.44 -6.54
CA ILE A 167 -2.88 -6.67 -7.84
C ILE A 167 -2.66 -8.10 -8.38
N ASN A 168 -1.79 -8.88 -7.73
CA ASN A 168 -1.60 -10.30 -8.01
C ASN A 168 -2.34 -11.19 -6.99
N GLY A 169 -3.15 -10.62 -6.10
CA GLY A 169 -3.90 -11.36 -5.08
C GLY A 169 -3.03 -11.91 -3.94
N VAL A 170 -1.89 -11.26 -3.65
CA VAL A 170 -0.95 -11.68 -2.60
C VAL A 170 -0.95 -10.64 -1.47
N LEU A 171 -1.15 -11.10 -0.24
CA LEU A 171 -1.00 -10.31 0.96
C LEU A 171 0.36 -10.53 1.61
N VAL A 172 0.77 -9.60 2.47
CA VAL A 172 2.02 -9.71 3.24
C VAL A 172 2.03 -10.86 4.25
N SER A 173 0.90 -11.54 4.46
CA SER A 173 0.74 -12.72 5.31
C SER A 173 0.91 -14.06 4.59
N ASP A 174 0.98 -14.02 3.25
CA ASP A 174 1.06 -15.21 2.38
C ASP A 174 2.52 -15.59 2.11
#